data_AF-A0AA97IGE1-F1
#
_entry.id   AF-A0AA97IGE1-F1
#
_cell.length_a   1.000
_cell.length_b   1.000
_cell.length_c   1.000
_cell.angle_alpha   90.00
_cell.angle_beta   90.00
_cell.angle_gamma   90.00
#
_symmetry.space_group_name_H-M   'P 1'
#
loop_
_entity.id
_entity.type
_entity.pdbx_description
1 polymer ?
#
loop_
_entity_poly.entity_id
_entity_poly.type
_entity_poly.pdbx_seq_one_letter_code
_entity_poly.pdbx_strand_id
1 'polypeptide(L)'
;MIKIFSPDNLLEAQCLKDVLESHGIACHLGGSYLAGAVGELPATGLLALYVDDYDAGLAKEMIEDYLKASPVLEESDHIQEE
;
A
#
# COMPACT_ATOMS: atom_id res chain seq x y z
N MET A 1 4.40 12.55 -11.48
CA MET A 1 3.71 11.33 -11.02
C MET A 1 4.14 10.11 -11.81
N ILE A 2 4.88 9.19 -11.19
CA ILE A 2 5.38 7.95 -11.81
C ILE A 2 4.89 6.73 -11.02
N LYS A 3 4.72 5.59 -11.72
CA LYS A 3 4.30 4.33 -11.08
C LYS A 3 5.47 3.68 -10.36
N ILE A 4 5.35 3.46 -9.05
CA ILE A 4 6.40 2.83 -8.23
C ILE A 4 6.16 1.35 -7.95
N PHE A 5 4.91 0.95 -7.76
CA PHE A 5 4.54 -0.41 -7.34
C PHE A 5 3.15 -0.79 -7.84
N SER A 6 2.94 -2.09 -8.03
CA SER A 6 1.68 -2.68 -8.47
C SER A 6 1.24 -3.71 -7.42
N PRO A 7 0.39 -3.32 -6.44
CA PRO A 7 -0.08 -4.21 -5.40
C PRO A 7 -1.06 -5.26 -5.95
N ASP A 8 -1.08 -6.43 -5.32
CA ASP A 8 -1.93 -7.54 -5.76
C ASP A 8 -3.41 -7.32 -5.37
N ASN A 9 -3.63 -6.68 -4.22
CA ASN A 9 -4.96 -6.48 -3.65
C ASN A 9 -5.15 -5.06 -3.10
N LEU A 10 -6.41 -4.61 -3.02
CA LEU A 10 -6.76 -3.25 -2.59
C LEU A 10 -6.28 -2.95 -1.16
N LEU A 11 -6.32 -3.95 -0.27
CA LEU A 11 -5.91 -3.80 1.12
C LEU A 11 -4.43 -3.43 1.22
N GLU A 12 -3.55 -4.17 0.53
CA GLU A 12 -2.11 -3.90 0.49
C GLU A 12 -1.83 -2.51 -0.11
N ALA A 13 -2.54 -2.18 -1.19
CA ALA A 13 -2.44 -0.87 -1.83
C ALA A 13 -2.77 0.28 -0.85
N GLN A 14 -3.81 0.11 -0.04
CA GLN A 14 -4.24 1.09 0.94
C GLN A 14 -3.24 1.18 2.11
N CYS A 15 -2.71 0.06 2.61
CA CYS A 15 -1.68 0.05 3.64
C CYS A 15 -0.41 0.78 3.19
N LEU A 16 0.10 0.47 1.99
CA LEU A 16 1.28 1.14 1.44
C LEU A 16 1.03 2.64 1.24
N LYS A 17 -0.17 3.02 0.77
CA LYS A 17 -0.56 4.43 0.66
C LYS A 17 -0.51 5.14 2.01
N ASP A 18 -1.09 4.54 3.04
CA ASP A 18 -1.15 5.11 4.39
C ASP A 18 0.23 5.28 5.01
N VAL A 19 1.11 4.28 4.85
CA VAL A 19 2.52 4.34 5.30
C VAL A 19 3.26 5.50 4.61
N LEU A 20 3.11 5.63 3.29
CA LEU A 20 3.74 6.72 2.54
C LEU A 20 3.20 8.09 2.95
N GLU A 21 1.88 8.23 3.09
CA GLU A 21 1.25 9.49 3.51
C GLU A 21 1.62 9.88 4.94
N SER A 22 1.78 8.92 5.85
CA SER A 22 2.26 9.14 7.22
C SER A 22 3.68 9.72 7.26
N HIS A 23 4.51 9.38 6.27
CA HIS A 23 5.85 9.95 6.08
C HIS A 23 5.86 11.27 5.29
N GLY A 24 4.69 11.80 4.92
CA GLY A 24 4.55 13.03 4.16
C GLY A 24 4.71 12.87 2.65
N ILE A 25 4.72 11.64 2.13
CA ILE A 25 4.83 11.37 0.69
C ILE A 25 3.43 11.26 0.09
N ALA A 26 3.15 12.14 -0.88
CA ALA A 26 1.87 12.12 -1.59
C ALA A 26 1.78 10.90 -2.52
N CYS A 27 0.94 9.94 -2.13
CA CYS A 27 0.71 8.70 -2.88
C CYS A 27 -0.72 8.63 -3.44
N HIS A 28 -0.81 8.30 -4.73
CA HIS A 28 -2.05 8.16 -5.48
C HIS A 28 -2.26 6.70 -5.88
N LEU A 29 -3.40 6.15 -5.49
CA LEU A 29 -3.81 4.81 -5.90
C LEU A 29 -4.70 4.90 -7.15
N GLY A 30 -4.22 4.31 -8.25
CA GLY A 30 -4.99 4.12 -9.48
C GLY A 30 -5.61 2.72 -9.56
N GLY A 31 -6.73 2.59 -10.26
CA GLY A 31 -7.39 1.30 -10.54
C GLY A 31 -8.53 0.91 -9.58
N SER A 32 -8.65 1.57 -8.43
CA SER A 32 -9.71 1.26 -7.44
C SER A 32 -11.14 1.49 -7.95
N TYR A 33 -11.32 2.34 -8.95
CA TYR A 33 -12.63 2.69 -9.51
C TYR A 33 -13.22 1.57 -10.40
N LEU A 34 -12.40 0.64 -10.90
CA LEU A 34 -12.90 -0.51 -11.66
C LEU A 34 -13.53 -1.60 -10.78
N ALA A 35 -13.28 -1.58 -9.47
CA ALA A 35 -13.91 -2.50 -8.53
C ALA A 35 -15.40 -2.19 -8.27
N GLY A 36 -15.92 -1.06 -8.78
CA GLY A 36 -17.30 -0.62 -8.59
C GLY A 36 -18.29 -1.01 -9.70
N ALA A 37 -17.83 -1.63 -10.80
CA ALA A 37 -18.72 -2.12 -11.83
C ALA A 37 -19.34 -3.45 -11.38
N VAL A 38 -20.58 -3.40 -10.87
CA VAL A 38 -21.47 -4.55 -10.70
C VAL A 38 -21.42 -5.40 -11.98
N GLY A 39 -20.85 -6.60 -11.92
CA GLY A 39 -20.90 -7.52 -13.06
C GLY A 39 -19.79 -8.53 -13.17
N GLU A 40 -18.60 -8.13 -13.63
CA GLU A 40 -17.66 -9.10 -14.23
C GLU A 40 -16.20 -8.80 -13.90
N LEU A 41 -15.57 -9.81 -13.29
CA LEU A 41 -14.15 -10.00 -12.99
C LEU A 41 -13.57 -9.13 -11.85
N PRO A 42 -12.83 -9.75 -10.90
CA PRO A 42 -12.08 -8.98 -9.92
C PRO A 42 -11.08 -8.11 -10.69
N ALA A 43 -10.99 -6.83 -10.36
CA ALA A 43 -10.02 -5.89 -10.92
C ALA A 43 -8.58 -6.19 -10.44
N THR A 44 -8.22 -7.47 -10.33
CA THR A 44 -6.88 -7.98 -10.04
C THR A 44 -5.96 -7.59 -11.20
N GLY A 45 -5.00 -6.70 -10.94
CA GLY A 45 -3.98 -6.29 -11.91
C GLY A 45 -4.10 -4.87 -12.48
N LEU A 46 -5.12 -4.09 -12.11
CA LEU A 46 -5.22 -2.67 -12.50
C LEU A 46 -4.77 -1.71 -11.38
N LEU A 47 -4.45 -2.24 -10.20
CA LEU A 47 -3.98 -1.45 -9.08
C LEU A 47 -2.53 -1.00 -9.31
N ALA A 48 -2.31 0.29 -9.12
CA ALA A 48 -1.00 0.91 -9.27
C ALA A 48 -0.85 2.09 -8.31
N LEU A 49 0.28 2.13 -7.61
CA LEU A 49 0.66 3.25 -6.76
C LEU A 49 1.53 4.23 -7.55
N TYR A 50 1.12 5.49 -7.52
CA TYR A 50 1.79 6.61 -8.17
C TYR A 50 2.25 7.62 -7.12
N VAL A 51 3.47 8.09 -7.25
CA VAL A 51 4.02 9.16 -6.40
C VAL A 51 4.68 10.21 -7.28
N ASP A 52 5.06 11.35 -6.70
CA ASP A 52 5.79 12.34 -7.46
C ASP A 52 7.20 11.86 -7.84
N ASP A 53 7.77 12.42 -8.92
CA ASP A 53 9.07 12.00 -9.43
C ASP A 53 10.19 12.30 -8.41
N TYR A 54 10.05 13.41 -7.67
CA TYR A 54 10.97 13.79 -6.60
C TYR A 54 11.02 12.75 -5.46
N ASP A 55 9.88 12.15 -5.13
CA ASP A 55 9.76 11.20 -4.01
C ASP A 55 9.86 9.74 -4.45
N ALA A 56 9.90 9.47 -5.76
CA ALA A 56 9.79 8.10 -6.27
C ALA A 56 10.93 7.18 -5.83
N GLY A 57 12.14 7.71 -5.67
CA GLY A 57 13.28 6.95 -5.14
C GLY A 57 13.04 6.51 -3.70
N LEU A 58 12.68 7.46 -2.84
CA LEU A 58 12.43 7.23 -1.42
C LEU A 58 11.21 6.34 -1.19
N ALA A 59 10.11 6.60 -1.92
CA ALA A 59 8.90 5.81 -1.83
C ALA A 59 9.13 4.35 -2.24
N LYS A 60 9.91 4.12 -3.30
CA LYS A 60 10.24 2.76 -3.74
C LYS A 60 11.07 2.02 -2.69
N GLU A 61 12.08 2.69 -2.12
CA GLU A 61 12.91 2.10 -1.08
C GLU A 61 12.08 1.74 0.17
N MET A 62 11.18 2.63 0.60
CA MET A 62 10.27 2.35 1.72
C MET A 62 9.27 1.23 1.43
N ILE A 63 8.72 1.15 0.22
CA ILE A 63 7.85 0.02 -0.13
C ILE A 63 8.65 -1.28 -0.10
N GLU A 64 9.86 -1.30 -0.65
CA GLU A 64 10.71 -2.49 -0.60
C GLU A 64 11.09 -2.87 0.82
N ASP A 65 11.39 -1.89 1.68
CA ASP A 65 11.64 -2.11 3.10
C ASP A 65 10.40 -2.65 3.81
N TYR A 66 9.23 -2.06 3.59
CA TYR A 66 7.95 -2.52 4.14
C TYR A 66 7.57 -3.94 3.70
N LEU A 67 7.81 -4.28 2.43
CA LEU A 67 7.55 -5.62 1.90
C LEU A 67 8.57 -6.67 2.39
N LYS A 68 9.82 -6.25 2.67
CA LYS A 68 10.85 -7.11 3.26
C LYS A 68 10.71 -7.23 4.77
N ALA A 69 10.17 -6.20 5.42
CA ALA A 69 9.84 -6.21 6.82
C ALA A 69 8.71 -7.23 7.02
N SER A 70 9.10 -8.46 7.34
CA SER A 70 8.17 -9.44 7.87
C SER A 70 7.45 -8.78 9.05
N PRO A 71 6.11 -8.84 9.15
CA PRO A 71 5.42 -8.24 10.27
C PRO A 71 6.02 -8.84 11.53
N VAL A 72 6.67 -7.99 12.33
CA VAL A 72 6.83 -8.29 13.74
C VAL A 72 5.41 -8.18 14.25
N LEU A 73 4.75 -9.32 14.37
CA LEU A 73 3.62 -9.48 15.27
C LEU A 73 4.19 -9.11 16.64
N GLU A 74 4.21 -7.82 16.97
CA GLU A 74 4.24 -7.41 18.36
C GLU A 74 2.90 -7.90 18.90
N GLU A 75 2.94 -9.10 19.46
CA GLU A 75 2.06 -9.54 20.52
C GLU A 75 2.20 -8.52 21.64
N SER A 76 1.57 -7.35 21.48
CA SER A 76 1.32 -6.43 22.57
C SER A 76 0.23 -7.07 23.42
N ASP A 77 0.71 -7.95 24.30
CA ASP A 77 0.26 -8.26 25.65
C ASP A 77 -1.09 -7.64 26.05
N HIS A 78 -2.06 -8.50 26.37
CA HIS A 78 -2.87 -8.35 27.58
C HIS A 78 -3.82 -9.54 27.79
N ILE A 79 -3.52 -10.39 28.78
CA ILE A 79 -4.47 -10.69 29.86
C ILE A 79 -3.70 -10.72 31.19
N GLN A 80 -4.11 -9.81 32.07
CA GLN A 80 -3.67 -9.63 33.45
C GLN A 80 -4.59 -10.44 34.40
N GLU A 81 -4.08 -10.76 35.61
CA GLU A 81 -4.78 -11.34 36.78
C GLU A 81 -4.95 -12.89 36.73
N GLU A 82 -4.62 -13.70 37.75
CA GLU A 82 -4.69 -13.57 39.22
C GLU A 82 -3.68 -14.53 39.92
#